data_AF-A0A7W7NX95-F1
#
_entry.id   AF-A0A7W7NX95-F1
#
_cell.length_a   1.000
_cell.length_b   1.000
_cell.length_c   1.000
_cell.angle_alpha   90.00
_cell.angle_beta   90.00
_cell.angle_gamma   90.00
#
_symmetry.space_group_name_H-M   'P 1'
#
loop_
_entity.id
_entity.type
_entity.pdbx_description
1 polymer ?
#
loop_
_entity_poly.entity_id
_entity_poly.type
_entity_poly.pdbx_seq_one_letter_code
_entity_poly.pdbx_strand_id
1 'polypeptide(L)' 'MKRFALLIATGALLPVQHGWRAPATTYESPVLHADFSDPDVIRRGEAYYLVSSSFHLSPGLPILRLTDLVHWTIVAHVLP' A
#
# COMPACT_ATOMS: atom_id res chain seq x y z
N MET A 1 29.63 33.82 -49.60
CA MET A 1 29.87 33.28 -48.24
C MET A 1 29.00 34.03 -47.22
N LYS A 2 27.76 33.59 -46.96
CA LYS A 2 26.94 34.06 -45.82
C LYS A 2 26.11 32.87 -45.32
N ARG A 3 26.12 32.70 -44.00
CA ARG A 3 25.96 31.45 -43.25
C ARG A 3 24.48 31.11 -43.02
N PHE A 4 24.12 29.83 -43.16
CA PHE A 4 22.85 29.26 -42.69
C PHE A 4 22.81 29.32 -41.17
N ALA A 5 21.76 29.92 -40.60
CA ALA A 5 21.50 29.89 -39.17
C ALA A 5 20.60 28.68 -38.86
N LEU A 6 21.14 27.73 -38.09
CA LEU A 6 20.43 26.59 -37.53
C LEU A 6 19.61 27.06 -36.32
N LEU A 7 18.29 27.03 -36.42
CA LEU A 7 17.39 27.20 -35.28
C LEU A 7 17.30 25.86 -34.54
N ILE A 8 17.93 25.77 -33.36
CA ILE A 8 17.71 24.66 -32.43
C ILE A 8 16.43 24.99 -31.65
N ALA A 9 15.37 24.22 -31.93
CA ALA A 9 14.15 24.25 -31.12
C ALA A 9 14.45 23.61 -29.77
N THR A 10 14.62 24.43 -28.74
CA THR A 10 14.67 23.97 -27.34
C THR A 10 13.27 23.48 -26.95
N GLY A 11 13.08 22.16 -26.97
CA GLY A 11 11.89 21.52 -26.42
C GLY A 11 11.81 21.77 -24.92
N ALA A 12 10.96 22.70 -24.50
CA ALA A 12 10.62 22.88 -23.09
C ALA A 12 9.82 21.64 -22.64
N LEU A 13 10.45 20.80 -21.81
CA LEU A 13 9.77 19.72 -21.11
C LEU A 13 8.79 20.34 -20.11
N LEU A 14 7.51 20.42 -20.47
CA LEU A 14 6.48 20.70 -19.49
C LEU A 14 6.44 19.54 -18.50
N PRO A 15 6.48 19.78 -17.17
CA PRO A 15 6.32 18.70 -16.21
C PRO A 15 4.93 18.11 -16.41
N VAL A 16 4.88 16.79 -16.66
CA VAL A 16 3.62 16.04 -16.67
C VAL A 16 3.02 16.20 -15.27
N GLN A 17 1.96 17.01 -15.19
CA GLN A 17 1.18 17.19 -13.97
C GLN A 17 0.45 15.87 -13.72
N HIS A 18 1.03 15.01 -12.88
CA HIS A 18 0.34 13.84 -12.38
C HIS A 18 -0.81 14.33 -11.50
N GLY A 19 -2.04 14.03 -11.94
CA GLY A 19 -3.28 14.49 -11.33
C GLY A 19 -3.41 14.10 -9.86
N TRP A 20 -4.25 14.88 -9.17
CA TRP A 20 -4.71 14.71 -7.78
C TRP A 20 -3.68 14.18 -6.77
N ARG A 21 -2.94 15.09 -6.13
CA ARG A 21 -2.19 14.78 -4.92
C ARG A 21 -3.11 14.98 -3.72
N ALA A 22 -3.74 13.90 -3.25
CA ALA A 22 -4.33 13.90 -1.91
C ALA A 22 -3.24 14.31 -0.89
N PRO A 23 -3.58 15.00 0.21
CA PRO A 23 -2.62 15.28 1.27
C PRO A 23 -1.93 13.96 1.66
N ALA A 24 -0.60 13.94 1.61
CA ALA A 24 0.16 12.72 1.80
C ALA A 24 0.10 12.27 3.26
N THR A 25 -0.83 11.35 3.56
CA THR A 25 -0.71 10.50 4.75
C THR A 25 0.33 9.44 4.41
N THR A 26 1.47 9.49 5.08
CA THR A 26 2.60 8.57 4.84
C THR A 26 2.55 7.42 5.82
N TYR A 27 3.01 6.25 5.39
CA TYR A 27 3.31 5.11 6.24
C TYR A 27 4.71 4.61 5.91
N GLU A 28 5.30 3.83 6.81
CA GLU A 28 6.58 3.16 6.57
C GLU A 28 6.34 1.67 6.37
N SER A 29 7.04 1.11 5.37
CA SER A 29 7.02 -0.33 5.12
C SER A 29 8.07 -1.04 6.00
N PRO A 30 7.78 -2.25 6.48
CA PRO A 30 6.50 -2.98 6.35
C PRO A 30 5.46 -2.50 7.37
N VAL A 31 4.17 -2.48 6.96
CA VAL A 31 3.05 -2.11 7.85
C VAL A 31 2.90 -3.06 9.05
N LEU A 32 3.34 -4.31 8.90
CA LEU A 32 3.39 -5.33 9.93
C LEU A 32 4.77 -5.97 9.89
N HIS A 33 5.59 -5.68 10.90
CA HIS A 33 6.88 -6.34 11.09
C HIS A 33 6.72 -7.58 11.98
N ALA A 34 5.90 -8.53 11.50
CA ALA A 34 5.51 -9.74 12.21
C ALA A 34 5.29 -10.91 11.23
N ASP A 35 5.19 -12.13 11.75
CA ASP A 35 5.01 -13.35 10.97
C ASP A 35 3.53 -13.62 10.65
N PHE A 36 3.02 -12.91 9.64
CA PHE A 36 1.68 -13.14 9.07
C PHE A 36 1.80 -13.51 7.59
N SER A 37 2.00 -14.80 7.33
CA SER A 37 2.09 -15.37 5.98
C SER A 37 0.75 -15.37 5.24
N ASP A 38 0.79 -15.26 3.91
CA ASP A 38 -0.39 -15.27 3.03
C ASP A 38 -1.53 -14.31 3.46
N PRO A 39 -1.29 -13.01 3.66
CA PRO A 39 -2.33 -12.09 4.11
C PRO A 39 -3.42 -11.91 3.04
N ASP A 40 -4.67 -12.21 3.39
CA ASP A 40 -5.86 -11.89 2.60
C ASP A 40 -6.74 -10.88 3.36
N VAL A 41 -7.18 -9.82 2.68
CA VAL A 41 -7.78 -8.64 3.30
C VAL A 41 -9.10 -8.27 2.64
N ILE A 42 -10.14 -8.08 3.45
CA ILE A 42 -11.45 -7.55 3.02
C ILE A 42 -11.85 -6.32 3.84
N ARG A 43 -12.69 -5.45 3.26
CA ARG A 43 -13.34 -4.34 3.98
C ARG A 43 -14.82 -4.66 4.24
N ARG A 44 -15.29 -4.39 5.46
CA ARG A 44 -16.72 -4.42 5.82
C ARG A 44 -17.07 -3.17 6.62
N GLY A 45 -17.85 -2.27 6.00
CA GLY A 45 -18.15 -0.96 6.59
C GLY A 45 -16.88 -0.13 6.73
N GLU A 46 -16.60 0.37 7.93
CA GLU A 46 -15.40 1.18 8.22
C GLU A 46 -14.16 0.37 8.61
N ALA A 47 -14.27 -0.96 8.72
CA ALA A 47 -13.17 -1.80 9.17
C ALA A 47 -12.63 -2.70 8.04
N TYR A 48 -11.33 -2.97 8.10
CA TYR A 48 -10.70 -4.04 7.33
C TYR A 48 -10.41 -5.22 8.24
N TYR A 49 -10.48 -6.40 7.66
CA TYR A 49 -10.17 -7.68 8.29
C TYR A 49 -9.12 -8.39 7.46
N LEU A 50 -8.08 -8.87 8.11
CA LEU A 50 -7.01 -9.65 7.51
C LEU A 50 -7.03 -11.05 8.13
N VAL A 51 -6.93 -12.08 7.30
CA VAL A 51 -6.62 -13.45 7.72
C VAL A 51 -5.25 -13.83 7.20
N SER A 52 -4.54 -14.69 7.95
CA SER A 52 -3.20 -15.14 7.61
C SER A 52 -3.03 -16.63 7.92
N SER A 53 -2.20 -17.31 7.14
CA SER A 53 -1.81 -18.70 7.38
C SER A 53 -1.03 -18.84 8.70
N SER A 54 -1.43 -19.79 9.55
CA SER A 54 -0.75 -20.12 10.82
C SER A 54 -0.04 -21.48 10.80
N PHE A 55 -0.08 -22.18 9.67
CA PHE A 55 0.45 -23.53 9.48
C PHE A 55 0.00 -24.50 10.58
N HIS A 56 0.93 -24.94 11.43
CA HIS A 56 0.72 -25.94 12.49
C HIS A 56 0.43 -25.31 13.87
N LEU A 57 0.33 -23.98 13.96
CA LEU A 57 0.03 -23.27 15.21
C LEU A 57 -1.46 -23.39 15.57
N SER A 58 -1.74 -23.61 16.85
CA SER A 58 -3.08 -23.56 17.47
C SER A 58 -3.04 -22.59 18.66
N PRO A 59 -4.00 -21.65 18.78
CA PRO A 59 -5.14 -21.44 17.88
C PRO A 59 -4.70 -20.94 16.48
N GLY A 60 -5.44 -21.33 15.45
CA GLY A 60 -5.02 -21.19 14.04
C GLY A 60 -5.82 -20.16 13.24
N LEU A 61 -5.26 -19.72 12.11
CA LEU A 61 -5.83 -18.72 11.21
C LEU A 61 -6.26 -17.43 11.96
N PRO A 62 -5.30 -16.63 12.44
CA PRO A 62 -5.60 -15.38 13.14
C PRO A 62 -6.38 -14.42 12.24
N ILE A 63 -7.35 -13.73 12.85
CA ILE A 63 -8.09 -12.62 12.24
C ILE A 63 -7.61 -11.32 12.87
N LEU A 64 -7.10 -10.41 12.05
CA LEU A 64 -6.71 -9.07 12.46
C LEU A 64 -7.74 -8.06 11.96
N ARG A 65 -7.96 -6.98 12.72
CA ARG A 65 -8.89 -5.90 12.37
C ARG A 65 -8.21 -4.53 12.49
N LEU A 66 -8.61 -3.60 11.61
CA LEU A 66 -8.27 -2.17 11.71
C LEU A 66 -9.26 -1.26 10.96
N THR A 67 -8.98 0.04 10.89
CA THR A 67 -9.73 1.03 10.07
C THR A 67 -8.85 1.84 9.08
N ASP A 68 -7.52 1.83 9.22
CA ASP A 68 -6.57 2.71 8.51
C ASP A 68 -5.52 2.01 7.61
N LEU A 69 -5.61 0.69 7.42
CA LEU A 69 -4.65 -0.18 6.71
C LEU A 69 -3.23 -0.29 7.31
N VAL A 70 -2.95 0.39 8.43
CA VAL A 70 -1.60 0.44 9.04
C VAL A 70 -1.57 -0.26 10.41
N HIS A 71 -2.52 0.03 11.30
CA HIS A 71 -2.46 -0.44 12.69
C HIS A 71 -3.39 -1.63 12.95
N TRP A 72 -2.85 -2.85 12.87
CA TRP A 72 -3.62 -4.09 13.00
C TRP A 72 -3.67 -4.63 14.43
N THR A 73 -4.79 -5.23 14.82
CA THR A 73 -4.95 -5.93 16.11
C THR A 73 -5.61 -7.29 15.90
N ILE A 74 -5.11 -8.35 16.54
CA ILE A 74 -5.74 -9.69 16.52
C ILE A 74 -7.06 -9.63 17.30
N VAL A 75 -8.16 -10.06 16.68
CA VAL A 75 -9.49 -10.06 17.28
C VAL A 75 -10.09 -11.45 17.45
N ALA A 76 -9.60 -12.46 16.72
CA ALA A 76 -10.07 -13.84 16.80
C ALA A 76 -9.08 -14.80 16.13
N HIS A 77 -9.34 -16.09 16.28
CA HIS A 77 -8.75 -17.18 15.49
C HIS A 77 -9.91 -18.00 14.90
N VAL A 78 -9.78 -18.44 13.64
CA VAL A 78 -10.84 -19.26 13.00
C VAL A 78 -10.85 -20.67 13.58
N LEU A 79 -9.66 -21.19 13.92
CA LEU A 79 -9.48 -22.54 14.46
C LEU A 79 -9.10 -22.47 15.94
N PRO A 80 -9.71 -23.31 16.80
CA PRO A 80 -9.40 -23.35 18.23
C PRO A 80 -8.00 -23.89 18.55
#